data_AF-A0A1D1YMD9-F1
#
_entry.id   AF-A0A1D1YMD9-F1
#
_cell.length_a   1.000
_cell.length_b   1.000
_cell.length_c   1.000
_cell.angle_alpha   90.00
_cell.angle_beta   90.00
_cell.angle_gamma   90.00
#
_symmetry.space_group_name_H-M   'P 1'
#
loop_
_entity.id
_entity.type
_entity.pdbx_description
1 polymer ?
#
loop_
_entity_poly.entity_id
_entity_poly.type
_entity_poly.pdbx_seq_one_letter_code
_entity_poly.pdbx_strand_id
1 'polypeptide(L)'
;SEARARSTPSPLLAIASLPSSSRVRVSAVPERSRRMSSAASTKGGRGKPKASKSVSRSHKAGLQFPVGRIARFLKAGKYAERVGAGAPVYLAAVLEYLAAEVLELAGN
;
A
#
# COMPACT_ATOMS: atom_id res chain seq x y z
N SER A 1 -67.07 -25.32 -19.74
CA SER A 1 -65.67 -25.51 -19.33
C SER A 1 -65.12 -24.18 -18.86
N GLU A 2 -64.97 -24.08 -17.55
CA GLU A 2 -64.60 -22.92 -16.74
C GLU A 2 -63.26 -22.30 -17.13
N ALA A 3 -63.22 -20.98 -17.29
CA ALA A 3 -61.99 -20.20 -17.45
C ALA A 3 -61.87 -19.17 -16.33
N ARG A 4 -60.95 -19.49 -15.41
CA ARG A 4 -60.36 -18.71 -14.32
C ARG A 4 -60.32 -17.17 -14.50
N ALA A 5 -60.94 -16.51 -13.52
CA ALA A 5 -60.34 -15.52 -12.62
C ALA A 5 -59.22 -14.59 -13.15
N ARG A 6 -59.56 -13.30 -13.28
CA ARG A 6 -58.62 -12.19 -13.05
C ARG A 6 -59.30 -11.09 -12.24
N SER A 7 -58.92 -11.01 -10.98
CA SER A 7 -59.27 -9.94 -10.05
C SER A 7 -58.52 -8.66 -10.42
N THR A 8 -59.26 -7.57 -10.57
CA THR A 8 -58.74 -6.21 -10.69
C THR A 8 -58.78 -5.48 -9.34
N PRO A 9 -57.99 -4.42 -9.15
CA PRO A 9 -57.39 -4.05 -7.87
C PRO A 9 -58.18 -2.99 -7.09
N SER A 10 -57.98 -2.93 -5.76
CA SER A 10 -58.41 -1.79 -4.94
C SER A 10 -57.23 -1.27 -4.10
N PRO A 11 -56.85 0.01 -4.24
CA PRO A 11 -55.65 0.59 -3.65
C PRO A 11 -56.02 1.44 -2.42
N LEU A 12 -55.76 0.97 -1.20
CA LEU A 12 -55.83 1.86 -0.05
C LEU A 12 -54.76 1.50 1.01
N LEU A 13 -53.96 2.51 1.35
CA LEU A 13 -53.30 2.72 2.64
C LEU A 13 -52.11 1.80 2.97
N ALA A 14 -50.98 1.99 2.28
CA ALA A 14 -49.67 1.75 2.87
C ALA A 14 -49.01 3.12 3.14
N ILE A 15 -49.12 3.53 4.40
CA ILE A 15 -48.68 4.81 4.95
C ILE A 15 -47.16 4.93 4.80
N ALA A 16 -46.72 6.08 4.28
CA ALA A 16 -45.33 6.45 4.09
C ALA A 16 -44.54 6.38 5.42
N SER A 17 -43.64 5.41 5.51
CA SER A 17 -42.61 5.35 6.54
C SER A 17 -41.37 6.10 6.05
N LEU A 18 -41.14 7.29 6.62
CA LEU A 18 -39.96 8.11 6.41
C LEU A 18 -38.72 7.42 7.02
N PRO A 19 -37.63 7.17 6.27
CA PRO A 19 -36.35 6.87 6.89
C PRO A 19 -35.73 8.17 7.44
N SER A 20 -35.66 8.22 8.77
CA SER A 20 -34.95 9.20 9.58
C SER A 20 -33.55 9.52 9.04
N SER A 21 -33.28 10.81 8.88
CA SER A 21 -32.00 11.34 8.45
C SER A 21 -30.93 11.21 9.53
N SER A 22 -29.71 10.97 9.06
CA SER A 22 -28.44 11.34 9.71
C SER A 22 -28.08 10.70 11.05
N ARG A 23 -27.51 9.49 10.99
CA ARG A 23 -26.40 9.12 11.90
C ARG A 23 -25.11 9.15 11.09
N VAL A 24 -24.31 10.18 11.36
CA VAL A 24 -22.93 10.35 10.91
C VAL A 24 -22.18 9.04 11.17
N ARG A 25 -21.85 8.30 10.09
CA ARG A 25 -20.87 7.23 10.18
C ARG A 25 -19.50 7.91 10.24
N VAL A 26 -18.87 7.87 11.40
CA VAL A 26 -17.42 8.04 11.52
C VAL A 26 -16.80 7.08 10.51
N SER A 27 -16.15 7.62 9.48
CA SER A 27 -15.38 6.83 8.53
C SER A 27 -14.23 6.19 9.29
N ALA A 28 -14.44 4.94 9.69
CA ALA A 28 -13.39 4.09 10.21
C ALA A 28 -12.26 4.07 9.17
N VAL A 29 -11.10 4.58 9.56
CA VAL A 29 -9.85 4.42 8.82
C VAL A 29 -9.64 2.91 8.65
N PRO A 30 -9.60 2.37 7.41
CA PRO A 30 -9.42 0.94 7.24
C PRO A 30 -7.99 0.59 7.63
N GLU A 31 -7.85 -0.07 8.77
CA GLU A 31 -6.63 -0.70 9.23
C GLU A 31 -6.22 -1.77 8.20
N ARG A 32 -5.26 -1.40 7.34
CA ARG A 32 -4.83 -2.22 6.21
C ARG A 32 -4.05 -3.42 6.72
N SER A 33 -4.80 -4.44 7.14
CA SER A 33 -4.32 -5.79 7.39
C SER A 33 -3.52 -6.27 6.19
N ARG A 34 -2.22 -6.48 6.40
CA ARG A 34 -1.29 -7.03 5.41
C ARG A 34 -1.72 -8.45 5.05
N ARG A 35 -2.55 -8.60 4.03
CA ARG A 35 -2.62 -9.84 3.26
C ARG A 35 -1.41 -9.88 2.32
N MET A 36 -0.44 -10.72 2.65
CA MET A 36 0.50 -11.24 1.65
C MET A 36 -0.27 -12.23 0.78
N SER A 37 -0.58 -11.86 -0.46
CA SER A 37 -1.03 -12.79 -1.48
C SER A 37 0.12 -13.05 -2.46
N SER A 38 0.81 -14.16 -2.24
CA SER A 38 1.57 -14.83 -3.28
C SER A 38 0.58 -15.49 -4.26
N ALA A 39 0.58 -15.02 -5.51
CA ALA A 39 0.39 -15.79 -6.75
C ALA A 39 -0.34 -14.95 -7.80
N ALA A 40 0.42 -14.47 -8.78
CA ALA A 40 -0.08 -14.25 -10.13
C ALA A 40 0.83 -15.04 -11.07
N SER A 41 0.35 -16.21 -11.48
CA SER A 41 0.92 -17.04 -12.52
C SER A 41 0.70 -16.35 -13.86
N THR A 42 1.77 -15.99 -14.56
CA THR A 42 1.78 -15.92 -16.03
C THR A 42 2.87 -16.83 -16.56
N LYS A 43 2.44 -17.69 -17.47
CA LYS A 43 3.13 -18.83 -18.07
C LYS A 43 4.15 -18.34 -19.09
N GLY A 44 5.42 -18.59 -18.83
CA GLY A 44 6.53 -18.38 -19.76
C GLY A 44 7.71 -19.22 -19.31
N GLY A 45 7.99 -20.31 -20.04
CA GLY A 45 9.05 -21.24 -19.72
C GLY A 45 10.43 -20.59 -19.79
N ARG A 46 11.05 -20.41 -18.62
CA ARG A 46 12.50 -20.41 -18.44
C ARG A 46 12.75 -20.96 -17.05
N GLY A 47 13.47 -22.07 -16.98
CA GLY A 47 13.78 -22.75 -15.72
C GLY A 47 14.18 -21.73 -14.68
N LYS A 48 13.45 -21.68 -13.56
CA LYS A 48 13.68 -20.71 -12.50
C LYS A 48 15.07 -21.00 -11.94
N PRO A 49 16.10 -20.16 -12.20
CA PRO A 49 17.39 -20.38 -11.57
C PRO A 49 17.15 -20.37 -10.05
N LYS A 50 17.80 -21.28 -9.31
CA LYS A 50 17.75 -21.30 -7.84
C LYS A 50 17.86 -19.86 -7.35
N ALA A 51 16.81 -19.35 -6.71
CA ALA A 51 16.77 -17.96 -6.30
C ALA A 51 17.94 -17.71 -5.34
N SER A 52 18.96 -17.02 -5.82
CA SER A 52 20.05 -16.56 -4.96
C SER A 52 19.43 -15.71 -3.86
N LYS A 53 19.88 -15.91 -2.61
CA LYS A 53 19.42 -15.10 -1.46
C LYS A 53 19.44 -13.63 -1.85
N SER A 54 18.32 -12.93 -1.70
CA SER A 54 18.23 -11.51 -2.06
C SER A 54 19.03 -10.69 -1.06
N VAL A 55 20.16 -10.13 -1.51
CA VAL A 55 20.95 -9.20 -0.69
C VAL A 55 20.34 -7.81 -0.78
N SER A 56 20.14 -7.16 0.37
CA SER A 56 19.55 -5.82 0.40
C SER A 56 20.48 -4.77 -0.22
N ARG A 57 19.93 -3.68 -0.75
CA ARG A 57 20.74 -2.59 -1.32
C ARG A 57 21.65 -1.92 -0.28
N SER A 58 21.23 -1.86 0.98
CA SER A 58 22.07 -1.40 2.10
C SER A 58 23.30 -2.31 2.26
N HIS A 59 23.10 -3.63 2.35
CA HIS A 59 24.22 -4.58 2.45
C HIS A 59 25.14 -4.53 1.24
N LYS A 60 24.60 -4.41 0.02
CA LYS A 60 25.42 -4.27 -1.20
C LYS A 60 26.23 -2.97 -1.23
N ALA A 61 25.75 -1.91 -0.58
CA ALA A 61 26.42 -0.62 -0.51
C ALA A 61 27.32 -0.45 0.73
N GLY A 62 27.32 -1.42 1.65
CA GLY A 62 28.07 -1.31 2.91
C GLY A 62 27.51 -0.27 3.89
N LEU A 63 26.24 0.09 3.78
CA LEU A 63 25.60 1.13 4.59
C LEU A 63 24.70 0.51 5.67
N GLN A 64 24.77 1.02 6.89
CA GLN A 64 23.80 0.71 7.95
C GLN A 64 22.44 1.34 7.66
N PHE A 65 22.43 2.52 7.03
CA PHE A 65 21.20 3.23 6.75
C PHE A 65 20.36 2.53 5.66
N PRO A 66 19.02 2.57 5.77
CA PRO A 66 18.12 1.80 4.93
C PRO A 66 17.90 2.43 3.55
N VAL A 67 18.80 2.16 2.59
CA VAL A 67 18.73 2.60 1.18
C VAL A 67 17.37 2.31 0.54
N GLY A 68 16.80 1.14 0.83
CA GLY A 68 15.49 0.74 0.30
C GLY A 68 14.34 1.65 0.75
N ARG A 69 14.39 2.10 2.00
CA ARG A 69 13.37 3.00 2.59
C ARG A 69 13.52 4.41 2.05
N ILE A 70 14.76 4.90 1.97
CA ILE A 70 15.10 6.21 1.40
C ILE A 70 14.62 6.29 -0.05
N ALA A 71 14.87 5.26 -0.86
CA ALA A 71 14.37 5.21 -2.24
C ALA A 71 12.84 5.33 -2.32
N ARG A 72 12.11 4.76 -1.35
CA ARG A 72 10.65 4.84 -1.30
C ARG A 72 10.20 6.25 -0.91
N PHE A 73 10.88 6.89 0.04
CA PHE A 73 10.60 8.27 0.43
C PHE A 73 10.90 9.28 -0.66
N LEU A 74 11.99 9.10 -1.43
CA LEU A 74 12.29 9.95 -2.58
C LEU A 74 11.18 9.91 -3.64
N LYS A 75 10.59 8.74 -3.87
CA LYS A 75 9.45 8.59 -4.79
C LYS A 75 8.14 9.14 -4.22
N ALA A 76 7.88 8.90 -2.93
CA ALA A 76 6.67 9.39 -2.27
C ALA A 76 6.65 10.93 -2.12
N GLY A 77 7.81 11.54 -1.92
CA GLY A 77 7.97 12.98 -1.78
C GLY A 77 7.85 13.78 -3.08
N LYS A 78 7.76 13.11 -4.24
CA LYS A 78 7.61 13.74 -5.57
C LYS A 78 8.67 14.83 -5.86
N TYR A 79 9.89 14.66 -5.36
CA TYR A 79 10.99 15.63 -5.55
C TYR A 79 11.47 15.73 -7.00
N ALA A 80 11.23 14.70 -7.79
CA ALA A 80 11.48 14.65 -9.23
C ALA A 80 10.55 13.63 -9.87
N GLU A 81 10.33 13.75 -11.19
CA GLU A 81 9.57 12.77 -11.97
C GLU A 81 10.23 11.37 -11.93
N ARG A 82 11.57 11.35 -11.97
CA ARG A 82 12.38 10.13 -11.93
C ARG A 82 13.48 10.24 -10.89
N VAL A 83 13.70 9.16 -10.15
CA VAL A 83 14.78 9.03 -9.16
C VAL A 83 15.79 8.03 -9.70
N GLY A 84 17.04 8.48 -9.92
CA GLY A 84 18.13 7.63 -10.36
C GLY A 84 18.48 6.52 -9.36
N ALA A 85 19.03 5.41 -9.84
CA ALA A 85 19.32 4.24 -9.00
C ALA A 85 20.35 4.52 -7.90
N GLY A 86 21.31 5.41 -8.16
CA GLY A 86 22.35 5.82 -7.21
C GLY A 86 21.92 6.89 -6.20
N ALA A 87 20.88 7.68 -6.51
CA ALA A 87 20.40 8.75 -5.62
C ALA A 87 20.10 8.29 -4.18
N PRO A 88 19.34 7.19 -3.94
CA PRO A 88 19.10 6.73 -2.57
C PRO A 88 20.33 6.13 -1.88
N VAL A 89 21.35 5.70 -2.62
CA VAL A 89 22.61 5.20 -2.05
C VAL A 89 23.45 6.38 -1.57
N TYR A 90 23.62 7.39 -2.43
CA TYR A 90 24.33 8.62 -2.10
C TYR A 90 23.72 9.31 -0.87
N LEU A 91 22.40 9.50 -0.88
CA LEU A 91 21.72 10.14 0.25
C LEU A 91 21.84 9.31 1.55
N ALA A 92 21.76 7.98 1.46
CA ALA A 92 21.96 7.12 2.63
C ALA A 92 23.36 7.27 3.22
N ALA A 93 24.40 7.31 2.38
CA ALA A 93 25.79 7.47 2.82
C ALA A 93 26.03 8.81 3.52
N VAL A 94 25.51 9.91 2.96
CA VAL A 94 25.65 11.24 3.57
C VAL A 94 24.93 11.31 4.92
N LEU A 95 23.71 10.78 5.00
CA LEU A 95 22.95 10.76 6.26
C LEU A 95 23.61 9.88 7.33
N GLU A 96 24.19 8.75 6.93
CA GLU A 96 24.91 7.85 7.83
C GLU A 96 26.20 8.51 8.35
N TYR A 97 26.96 9.17 7.47
CA TYR A 97 28.15 9.92 7.86
C TYR A 97 27.83 11.03 8.87
N LEU A 98 26.84 11.87 8.57
CA LEU A 98 26.46 12.97 9.48
C LEU A 98 25.94 12.46 10.83
N ALA A 99 25.17 11.36 10.82
CA ALA A 99 24.70 10.76 12.06
C ALA A 99 25.86 10.20 12.89
N ALA A 100 26.84 9.54 12.25
CA ALA A 100 28.03 9.04 12.93
C ALA A 100 28.86 10.18 13.54
N GLU A 101 29.10 11.25 12.79
CA GLU A 101 29.85 12.43 13.25
C GLU A 101 29.19 13.05 14.49
N VAL A 102 27.88 13.28 14.45
CA VAL A 102 27.15 13.88 15.58
C VAL A 102 27.16 12.95 16.80
N LEU A 103 27.03 11.64 16.60
CA LEU A 103 27.08 10.67 17.71
C LEU A 103 28.47 10.55 18.32
N GLU A 104 29.53 10.63 17.51
CA GLU A 104 30.91 10.65 17.99
C GLU A 104 31.18 11.89 18.84
N LEU A 105 30.79 13.07 18.35
CA LEU A 105 30.93 14.33 19.09
C LEU A 105 30.08 14.37 20.37
N ALA A 106 28.89 13.77 20.36
CA ALA A 106 28.03 13.70 21.54
C ALA A 106 28.48 12.65 22.58
N GLY A 107 29.36 11.72 22.18
CA GLY A 107 29.93 10.70 23.05
C GLY A 107 31.28 11.07 23.67
N ASN A 108 31.90 12.15 23.22
CA ASN A 108 33.07 12.79 23.83
C ASN A 108 32.67 13.76 24.95
#